data_AF-A0A7W1CG24-F1
#
_entry.id   AF-A0A7W1CG24-F1
#
_cell.length_a   1.000
_cell.length_b   1.000
_cell.length_c   1.000
_cell.angle_alpha   90.00
_cell.angle_beta   90.00
_cell.angle_gamma   90.00
#
_symmetry.space_group_name_H-M   'P 1'
#
loop_
_entity.id
_entity.type
_entity.pdbx_description
1 polymer ?
#
loop_
_entity_poly.entity_id
_entity_poly.type
_entity_poly.pdbx_seq_one_letter_code
_entity_poly.pdbx_strand_id
1 'polypeptide(L)'
;QSRQIKRTDGKLDLNSDFDLKPPSQVISENEATMKQMELQGSITGQRFELHTLGATISAYRSFLLQSDPNPYVRTRGGFSEWIVGQEPSQTKSLMDQEYNIKNLDTLYLQFSESIKQPSFEGDMNGLTTIENRRQLFHDLDLSIYEMGQPLASSSLMASKAEHFLDLLNQLNELGSRDPDVVSDITPLLSEVMRADWKYNVLQDIPLFHQLYSVHMNLLPPITDRNHINRLRQFKKHILQLTQWVKEKNMHTHLHEIEFDINDIKGYLQDFLAQLQRMAKDPVYASHEGKITLIQDTAQQLLEYRYMFCHFFHHLRQNEIDEKSLRNQFLFVDQYFETIENKLDEIVE
;
A
#
# COMPACT_ATOMS: atom_id res chain seq x y z
N GLN A 1 47.61 12.34 11.67
CA GLN A 1 48.77 13.09 11.15
C GLN A 1 48.40 14.56 11.09
N SER A 2 49.18 15.40 11.76
CA SER A 2 48.93 16.81 12.05
C SER A 2 49.05 17.69 10.79
N ARG A 3 48.01 18.49 10.48
CA ARG A 3 48.09 19.52 9.43
C ARG A 3 48.57 20.83 10.05
N GLN A 4 49.75 21.25 9.62
CA GLN A 4 50.35 22.55 9.93
C GLN A 4 49.54 23.69 9.31
N ILE A 5 49.17 24.65 10.15
CA ILE A 5 48.66 25.96 9.75
C ILE A 5 49.87 26.83 9.41
N LYS A 6 50.00 27.24 8.15
CA LYS A 6 50.84 28.40 7.77
C LYS A 6 49.93 29.58 7.48
N ARG A 7 49.99 30.57 8.38
CA ARG A 7 49.51 31.93 8.13
C ARG A 7 50.53 32.65 7.27
N THR A 8 50.07 33.29 6.20
CA THR A 8 50.78 34.39 5.54
C THR A 8 49.83 35.56 5.43
N ASP A 9 50.36 36.71 5.84
CA ASP A 9 49.67 37.96 6.08
C ASP A 9 49.21 38.66 4.79
N GLY A 10 48.05 39.31 4.89
CA GLY A 10 47.83 40.69 4.45
C GLY A 10 48.08 41.04 2.99
N LYS A 11 47.02 40.91 2.17
CA LYS A 11 46.52 41.93 1.24
C LYS A 11 45.18 41.45 0.67
N LEU A 12 44.11 42.18 0.97
CA LEU A 12 42.80 42.01 0.34
C LEU A 12 42.87 42.63 -1.05
N ASP A 13 43.26 41.84 -2.04
CA ASP A 13 42.99 42.14 -3.44
C ASP A 13 41.51 41.82 -3.71
N LEU A 14 40.68 42.86 -3.65
CA LEU A 14 39.35 42.87 -4.25
C LEU A 14 39.54 42.94 -5.77
N ASN A 15 39.64 41.78 -6.42
CA ASN A 15 39.21 41.49 -7.80
C ASN A 15 39.86 40.18 -8.27
N SER A 16 39.16 39.07 -8.07
CA SER A 16 39.38 37.86 -8.85
C SER A 16 38.07 37.08 -8.94
N ASP A 17 37.36 37.30 -10.05
CA ASP A 17 36.52 36.33 -10.76
C ASP A 17 35.93 35.19 -9.93
N PHE A 18 34.88 35.53 -9.18
CA PHE A 18 33.82 34.56 -8.94
C PHE A 18 33.03 34.43 -10.23
N ASP A 19 33.27 33.34 -10.97
CA ASP A 19 32.33 32.80 -11.95
C ASP A 19 31.04 32.42 -11.21
N LEU A 20 30.23 33.42 -10.90
CA LEU A 20 28.82 33.26 -10.62
C LEU A 20 28.20 32.80 -11.94
N LYS A 21 28.11 31.48 -12.13
CA LYS A 21 27.12 30.92 -13.03
C LYS A 21 25.77 31.54 -12.64
N PRO A 22 25.05 32.20 -13.56
CA PRO A 22 23.73 32.71 -13.24
C PRO A 22 22.82 31.52 -12.90
N PRO A 23 21.85 31.69 -11.99
CA PRO A 23 20.85 30.67 -11.74
C PRO A 23 19.92 30.60 -12.96
N SER A 24 20.29 29.79 -13.94
CA SER A 24 19.41 29.39 -15.02
C SER A 24 18.44 28.34 -14.49
N GLN A 25 17.35 28.77 -13.85
CA GLN A 25 16.07 28.07 -13.79
C GLN A 25 15.04 28.92 -13.01
N VAL A 26 14.74 30.10 -13.55
CA VAL A 26 13.37 30.63 -13.41
C VAL A 26 12.58 29.88 -14.47
N ILE A 27 11.95 28.76 -14.10
CA ILE A 27 10.81 28.25 -14.89
C ILE A 27 9.84 29.42 -14.91
N SER A 28 9.62 30.01 -16.08
CA SER A 28 8.69 31.14 -16.17
C SER A 28 7.34 30.68 -15.63
N GLU A 29 6.66 31.50 -14.81
CA GLU A 29 5.32 31.16 -14.29
C GLU A 29 4.35 30.72 -15.40
N ASN A 30 4.60 31.19 -16.63
CA ASN A 30 3.92 30.79 -17.86
C ASN A 30 4.16 29.33 -18.28
N GLU A 31 5.36 28.78 -18.10
CA GLU A 31 5.66 27.36 -18.40
C GLU A 31 5.05 26.42 -17.36
N ALA A 32 5.05 26.80 -16.08
CA ALA A 32 4.43 26.00 -15.02
C ALA A 32 2.90 25.95 -15.17
N THR A 33 2.27 27.10 -15.47
CA THR A 33 0.83 27.19 -15.74
C THR A 33 0.43 26.45 -17.02
N MET A 34 1.24 26.51 -18.08
CA MET A 34 1.02 25.71 -19.28
C MET A 34 1.08 24.20 -19.01
N LYS A 35 2.10 23.72 -18.29
CA LYS A 35 2.20 22.29 -17.92
C LYS A 35 1.02 21.84 -17.04
N GLN A 36 0.54 22.70 -16.14
CA GLN A 36 -0.63 22.40 -15.32
C GLN A 36 -1.91 22.32 -16.17
N MET A 37 -2.07 23.20 -17.17
CA MET A 37 -3.19 23.14 -18.12
C MET A 37 -3.13 21.87 -19.00
N GLU A 38 -1.95 21.49 -19.48
CA GLU A 38 -1.76 20.24 -20.24
C GLU A 38 -2.09 19.01 -19.40
N LEU A 39 -1.64 18.98 -18.14
CA LEU A 39 -1.94 17.90 -17.20
C LEU A 39 -3.45 17.81 -16.90
N GLN A 40 -4.11 18.95 -16.65
CA GLN A 40 -5.57 18.98 -16.48
C GLN A 40 -6.31 18.51 -17.74
N GLY A 41 -5.85 18.92 -18.92
CA GLY A 41 -6.37 18.44 -20.20
C GLY A 41 -6.25 16.92 -20.34
N SER A 42 -5.08 16.37 -20.01
CA SER A 42 -4.83 14.93 -20.02
C SER A 42 -5.75 14.17 -19.06
N ILE A 43 -5.88 14.66 -17.81
CA ILE A 43 -6.79 14.06 -16.81
C ILE A 43 -8.24 14.07 -17.32
N THR A 44 -8.71 15.19 -17.88
CA THR A 44 -10.08 15.25 -18.42
C THR A 44 -10.29 14.28 -19.59
N GLY A 45 -9.29 14.10 -20.45
CA GLY A 45 -9.33 13.12 -21.53
C GLY A 45 -9.40 11.68 -21.02
N GLN A 46 -8.53 11.33 -20.07
CA GLN A 46 -8.51 10.00 -19.45
C GLN A 46 -9.82 9.68 -18.71
N ARG A 47 -10.39 10.65 -18.00
CA ARG A 47 -11.70 10.49 -17.35
C ARG A 47 -12.82 10.28 -18.37
N PHE A 48 -12.79 10.98 -19.51
CA PHE A 48 -13.78 10.78 -20.58
C PHE A 48 -13.69 9.36 -21.18
N GLU A 49 -12.48 8.87 -21.45
CA GLU A 49 -12.26 7.49 -21.90
C GLU A 49 -12.77 6.48 -20.87
N LEU A 50 -12.50 6.73 -19.59
CA LEU A 50 -12.93 5.90 -18.48
C LEU A 50 -14.45 5.85 -18.33
N HIS A 51 -15.15 6.98 -18.47
CA HIS A 51 -16.61 7.02 -18.51
C HIS A 51 -17.17 6.25 -19.72
N THR A 52 -16.52 6.35 -20.88
CA THR A 52 -16.91 5.61 -22.09
C THR A 52 -16.74 4.10 -21.90
N LEU A 53 -15.63 3.68 -21.30
CA LEU A 53 -15.37 2.28 -20.94
C LEU A 53 -16.42 1.78 -19.95
N GLY A 54 -16.70 2.54 -18.89
CA GLY A 54 -17.73 2.20 -17.89
C GLY A 54 -19.12 2.03 -18.50
N ALA A 55 -19.51 2.94 -19.40
CA ALA A 55 -20.76 2.84 -20.14
C ALA A 55 -20.83 1.59 -21.02
N THR A 56 -19.73 1.23 -21.68
CA THR A 56 -19.65 0.06 -22.56
C THR A 56 -19.72 -1.24 -21.75
N ILE A 57 -19.01 -1.33 -20.61
CA ILE A 57 -19.08 -2.48 -19.70
C ILE A 57 -20.49 -2.64 -19.14
N SER A 58 -21.11 -1.55 -18.70
CA SER A 58 -22.49 -1.56 -18.18
C SER A 58 -23.50 -1.99 -19.24
N ALA A 59 -23.36 -1.50 -20.48
CA ALA A 59 -24.18 -1.92 -21.61
C ALA A 59 -23.99 -3.41 -21.95
N TYR A 60 -22.74 -3.89 -21.96
CA TYR A 60 -22.43 -5.30 -22.22
C TYR A 60 -22.98 -6.21 -21.12
N ARG A 61 -22.81 -5.85 -19.84
CA ARG A 61 -23.40 -6.56 -18.71
C ARG A 61 -24.92 -6.62 -18.82
N SER A 62 -25.56 -5.50 -19.15
CA SER A 62 -27.01 -5.43 -19.35
C SER A 62 -27.47 -6.32 -20.49
N PHE A 63 -26.73 -6.33 -21.60
CA PHE A 63 -26.98 -7.23 -22.72
C PHE A 63 -26.89 -8.71 -22.30
N LEU A 64 -25.85 -9.11 -21.57
CA LEU A 64 -25.71 -10.50 -21.09
C LEU A 64 -26.85 -10.90 -20.16
N LEU A 65 -27.22 -10.04 -19.20
CA LEU A 65 -28.34 -10.32 -18.29
C LEU A 65 -29.67 -10.45 -19.06
N GLN A 66 -29.90 -9.58 -20.06
CA GLN A 66 -31.14 -9.61 -20.85
C GLN A 66 -31.22 -10.78 -21.84
N SER A 67 -30.06 -11.28 -22.29
CA SER A 67 -29.96 -12.43 -23.19
C SER A 67 -29.79 -13.76 -22.46
N ASP A 68 -29.79 -13.75 -21.12
CA ASP A 68 -29.62 -14.94 -20.31
C ASP A 68 -30.77 -15.95 -20.56
N PRO A 69 -30.46 -17.24 -20.76
CA PRO A 69 -31.48 -18.28 -20.97
C PRO A 69 -32.39 -18.47 -19.75
N ASN A 70 -31.94 -18.09 -18.54
CA ASN A 70 -32.71 -18.17 -17.32
C ASN A 70 -33.65 -16.94 -17.19
N PRO A 71 -34.99 -17.14 -17.24
CA PRO A 71 -35.94 -16.03 -17.16
C PRO A 71 -35.85 -15.26 -15.82
N TYR A 72 -35.40 -15.92 -14.75
CA TYR A 72 -35.23 -15.30 -13.42
C TYR A 72 -34.05 -14.33 -13.34
N VAL A 73 -33.03 -14.53 -14.17
CA VAL A 73 -31.90 -13.58 -14.35
C VAL A 73 -32.34 -12.45 -15.26
N ARG A 74 -32.96 -12.79 -16.40
CA ARG A 74 -33.39 -11.84 -17.43
C ARG A 74 -34.35 -10.76 -16.96
N THR A 75 -35.38 -11.16 -16.22
CA THR A 75 -36.48 -10.25 -15.85
C THR A 75 -36.30 -9.60 -14.49
N ARG A 76 -35.30 -10.04 -13.71
CA ARG A 76 -35.24 -9.81 -12.25
C ARG A 76 -36.57 -10.12 -11.51
N GLY A 77 -37.48 -10.85 -12.16
CA GLY A 77 -38.86 -11.12 -11.72
C GLY A 77 -38.94 -12.13 -10.58
N GLY A 78 -37.80 -12.73 -10.21
CA GLY A 78 -37.66 -13.60 -9.06
C GLY A 78 -38.05 -12.98 -7.70
N PHE A 79 -38.17 -11.64 -7.63
CA PHE A 79 -38.59 -10.96 -6.41
C PHE A 79 -40.03 -11.27 -5.99
N SER A 80 -40.95 -11.57 -6.91
CA SER A 80 -42.32 -11.96 -6.57
C SER A 80 -42.45 -13.43 -6.16
N GLU A 81 -41.50 -14.28 -6.56
CA GLU A 81 -41.48 -15.73 -6.27
C GLU A 81 -40.44 -16.11 -5.20
N TRP A 82 -39.69 -15.14 -4.65
CA TRP A 82 -38.53 -15.35 -3.76
C TRP A 82 -37.42 -16.25 -4.35
N ILE A 83 -37.41 -16.45 -5.67
CA ILE A 83 -36.42 -17.26 -6.40
C ILE A 83 -35.58 -16.34 -7.28
N VAL A 84 -34.40 -15.95 -6.80
CA VAL A 84 -33.44 -15.16 -7.59
C VAL A 84 -32.51 -16.12 -8.33
N GLY A 85 -32.54 -16.09 -9.66
CA GLY A 85 -31.57 -16.82 -10.47
C GLY A 85 -30.15 -16.30 -10.17
N GLN A 86 -29.19 -17.21 -10.00
CA GLN A 86 -27.80 -16.79 -9.79
C GLN A 86 -27.27 -16.10 -11.05
N GLU A 87 -26.77 -14.87 -10.90
CA GLU A 87 -26.10 -14.17 -12.01
C GLU A 87 -24.89 -14.98 -12.51
N PRO A 88 -24.68 -15.06 -13.84
CA PRO A 88 -23.48 -15.66 -14.43
C PRO A 88 -22.19 -15.10 -13.83
N SER A 89 -21.16 -15.93 -13.73
CA SER A 89 -19.84 -15.50 -13.24
C SER A 89 -19.26 -14.33 -14.06
N GLN A 90 -19.51 -14.31 -15.37
CA GLN A 90 -19.08 -13.24 -16.26
C GLN A 90 -19.73 -11.89 -15.93
N THR A 91 -21.03 -11.86 -15.61
CA THR A 91 -21.73 -10.60 -15.28
C THR A 91 -21.34 -10.05 -13.92
N LYS A 92 -20.95 -10.92 -12.98
CA LYS A 92 -20.34 -10.53 -11.71
C LYS A 92 -18.97 -9.88 -11.93
N SER A 93 -18.11 -10.49 -12.74
CA SER A 93 -16.80 -9.91 -13.10
C SER A 93 -16.94 -8.53 -13.77
N LEU A 94 -17.91 -8.35 -14.66
CA LEU A 94 -18.20 -7.04 -15.25
C LEU A 94 -18.71 -6.01 -14.24
N MET A 95 -19.46 -6.44 -13.22
CA MET A 95 -19.89 -5.56 -12.13
C MET A 95 -18.70 -5.11 -11.27
N ASP A 96 -17.77 -6.00 -10.98
CA ASP A 96 -16.53 -5.67 -10.26
C ASP A 96 -15.69 -4.68 -11.08
N GLN A 97 -15.60 -4.87 -12.40
CA GLN A 97 -14.94 -3.90 -13.30
C GLN A 97 -15.64 -2.53 -13.31
N GLU A 98 -16.98 -2.49 -13.31
CA GLU A 98 -17.73 -1.24 -13.22
C GLU A 98 -17.43 -0.50 -11.91
N TYR A 99 -17.32 -1.22 -10.79
CA TYR A 99 -16.93 -0.66 -9.50
C TYR A 99 -15.50 -0.10 -9.54
N ASN A 100 -14.55 -0.85 -10.09
CA ASN A 100 -13.17 -0.40 -10.25
C ASN A 100 -13.06 0.87 -11.11
N ILE A 101 -13.86 0.97 -12.17
CA ILE A 101 -13.93 2.18 -13.01
C ILE A 101 -14.42 3.37 -12.19
N LYS A 102 -15.50 3.22 -11.41
CA LYS A 102 -16.01 4.31 -10.55
C LYS A 102 -14.99 4.74 -9.49
N ASN A 103 -14.27 3.78 -8.90
CA ASN A 103 -13.21 4.09 -7.96
C ASN A 103 -12.08 4.87 -8.62
N LEU A 104 -11.65 4.45 -9.81
CA LEU A 104 -10.60 5.14 -10.55
C LEU A 104 -11.03 6.55 -10.99
N ASP A 105 -12.30 6.76 -11.37
CA ASP A 105 -12.83 8.11 -11.60
C ASP A 105 -12.75 9.01 -10.35
N THR A 106 -13.05 8.43 -9.19
CA THR A 106 -12.93 9.12 -7.90
C THR A 106 -11.48 9.51 -7.59
N LEU A 107 -10.51 8.63 -7.88
CA LEU A 107 -9.09 8.94 -7.74
C LEU A 107 -8.66 10.06 -8.69
N TYR A 108 -9.11 10.05 -9.95
CA TYR A 108 -8.82 11.15 -10.89
C TYR A 108 -9.42 12.48 -10.44
N LEU A 109 -10.60 12.47 -9.81
CA LEU A 109 -11.19 13.66 -9.19
C LEU A 109 -10.31 14.19 -8.05
N GLN A 110 -9.94 13.33 -7.11
CA GLN A 110 -9.06 13.68 -5.98
C GLN A 110 -7.71 14.21 -6.46
N PHE A 111 -7.12 13.57 -7.47
CA PHE A 111 -5.87 14.03 -8.08
C PHE A 111 -6.03 15.41 -8.74
N SER A 112 -7.11 15.62 -9.49
CA SER A 112 -7.41 16.92 -10.12
C SER A 112 -7.59 18.04 -9.08
N GLU A 113 -8.27 17.75 -7.97
CA GLU A 113 -8.45 18.68 -6.85
C GLU A 113 -7.10 18.99 -6.19
N SER A 114 -6.28 17.98 -5.97
CA SER A 114 -4.94 18.13 -5.37
C SER A 114 -4.01 18.99 -6.22
N ILE A 115 -4.09 18.89 -7.54
CA ILE A 115 -3.33 19.75 -8.46
C ILE A 115 -3.79 21.21 -8.37
N LYS A 116 -5.08 21.45 -8.10
CA LYS A 116 -5.67 22.80 -8.01
C LYS A 116 -5.44 23.47 -6.67
N GLN A 117 -5.29 22.68 -5.61
CA GLN A 117 -4.94 23.23 -4.31
C GLN A 117 -3.56 23.89 -4.43
N PRO A 118 -3.40 25.16 -4.00
CA PRO A 118 -2.07 25.69 -3.77
C PRO A 118 -1.42 24.72 -2.78
N SER A 119 -0.29 24.17 -3.17
CA SER A 119 0.48 23.26 -2.34
C SER A 119 0.62 23.85 -0.93
N PHE A 120 0.77 22.99 0.06
CA PHE A 120 1.32 23.38 1.36
C PHE A 120 2.67 24.14 1.23
N GLU A 121 3.29 24.14 0.05
CA GLU A 121 4.49 24.86 -0.37
C GLU A 121 4.25 26.27 -0.97
N GLY A 122 3.00 26.69 -1.14
CA GLY A 122 2.64 28.03 -1.64
C GLY A 122 2.71 29.13 -0.58
N ASP A 123 2.91 28.77 0.69
CA ASP A 123 3.20 29.74 1.74
C ASP A 123 4.65 30.22 1.60
N MET A 124 4.82 31.54 1.53
CA MET A 124 6.10 32.27 1.44
C MET A 124 7.07 32.01 2.62
N ASN A 125 6.75 31.05 3.49
CA ASN A 125 7.51 30.62 4.65
C ASN A 125 7.68 29.09 4.61
N GLY A 126 8.47 28.51 3.70
CA GLY A 126 8.70 27.05 3.61
C GLY A 126 9.14 26.34 4.91
N LEU A 127 9.46 27.09 5.97
CA LEU A 127 9.62 26.62 7.34
C LEU A 127 8.32 26.08 7.97
N THR A 128 7.17 26.72 7.76
CA THR A 128 5.88 26.27 8.33
C THR A 128 5.42 24.95 7.71
N THR A 129 5.73 24.72 6.43
CA THR A 129 5.45 23.46 5.72
C THR A 129 6.25 22.29 6.27
N ILE A 130 7.54 22.49 6.53
CA ILE A 130 8.42 21.45 7.09
C ILE A 130 8.03 21.16 8.55
N GLU A 131 7.71 22.20 9.33
CA GLU A 131 7.24 22.04 10.72
C GLU A 131 5.91 21.29 10.78
N ASN A 132 4.94 21.64 9.93
CA ASN A 132 3.66 20.93 9.84
C ASN A 132 3.84 19.47 9.42
N ARG A 133 4.73 19.18 8.45
CA ARG A 133 5.04 17.80 8.05
C ARG A 133 5.66 17.03 9.22
N ARG A 134 6.68 17.59 9.88
CA ARG A 134 7.30 16.96 11.06
C ARG A 134 6.30 16.68 12.17
N GLN A 135 5.38 17.62 12.41
CA GLN A 135 4.32 17.44 13.37
C GLN A 135 3.38 16.30 12.96
N LEU A 136 3.00 16.22 11.68
CA LEU A 136 2.15 15.15 11.20
C LEU A 136 2.82 13.76 11.30
N PHE A 137 4.10 13.65 10.95
CA PHE A 137 4.86 12.41 11.18
C PHE A 137 4.97 12.06 12.67
N HIS A 138 5.20 13.06 13.52
CA HIS A 138 5.20 12.84 14.96
C HIS A 138 3.85 12.34 15.48
N ASP A 139 2.75 12.89 14.98
CA ASP A 139 1.38 12.49 15.35
C ASP A 139 1.06 11.07 14.82
N LEU A 140 1.57 10.70 13.63
CA LEU A 140 1.49 9.35 13.08
C LEU A 140 2.25 8.34 13.96
N ASP A 141 3.50 8.63 14.31
CA ASP A 141 4.33 7.79 15.19
C ASP A 141 3.67 7.61 16.57
N LEU A 142 3.12 8.70 17.12
CA LEU A 142 2.41 8.66 18.39
C LEU A 142 1.16 7.77 18.29
N SER A 143 0.40 7.87 17.21
CA SER A 143 -0.78 7.04 16.99
C SER A 143 -0.41 5.55 16.88
N ILE A 144 0.66 5.21 16.14
CA ILE A 144 1.20 3.84 16.06
C ILE A 144 1.62 3.35 17.45
N TYR A 145 2.33 4.17 18.23
CA TYR A 145 2.76 3.83 19.58
C TYR A 145 1.57 3.57 20.53
N GLU A 146 0.51 4.37 20.42
CA GLU A 146 -0.72 4.20 21.20
C GLU A 146 -1.48 2.92 20.80
N MET A 147 -1.51 2.58 19.51
CA MET A 147 -2.04 1.31 19.01
C MET A 147 -1.23 0.12 19.53
N GLY A 148 0.11 0.22 19.57
CA GLY A 148 1.00 -0.84 20.05
C GLY A 148 0.91 -1.15 21.55
N GLN A 149 0.11 -0.41 22.33
CA GLN A 149 0.03 -0.59 23.78
C GLN A 149 -0.60 -1.95 24.16
N PRO A 150 0.02 -2.72 25.08
CA PRO A 150 -0.40 -4.09 25.39
C PRO A 150 -1.80 -4.19 26.03
N LEU A 151 -2.29 -3.10 26.63
CA LEU A 151 -3.59 -3.02 27.31
C LEU A 151 -4.69 -2.36 26.46
N ALA A 152 -4.43 -2.06 25.18
CA ALA A 152 -5.44 -1.49 24.30
C ALA A 152 -6.61 -2.48 24.09
N SER A 153 -7.85 -2.00 24.27
CA SER A 153 -9.03 -2.77 23.87
C SER A 153 -9.23 -2.72 22.36
N SER A 154 -9.96 -3.68 21.79
CA SER A 154 -10.27 -3.67 20.35
C SER A 154 -11.02 -2.39 19.92
N SER A 155 -11.86 -1.83 20.79
CA SER A 155 -12.59 -0.59 20.50
C SER A 155 -11.69 0.64 20.55
N LEU A 156 -10.74 0.69 21.48
CA LEU A 156 -9.74 1.75 21.53
C LEU A 156 -8.83 1.67 20.31
N MET A 157 -8.39 0.46 19.94
CA MET A 157 -7.62 0.21 18.73
C MET A 157 -8.34 0.71 17.48
N ALA A 158 -9.64 0.43 17.35
CA ALA A 158 -10.46 0.93 16.23
C ALA A 158 -10.42 2.46 16.12
N SER A 159 -10.68 3.15 17.23
CA SER A 159 -10.69 4.62 17.24
C SER A 159 -9.31 5.21 16.94
N LYS A 160 -8.23 4.58 17.40
CA LYS A 160 -6.85 5.01 17.11
C LYS A 160 -6.45 4.72 15.67
N ALA A 161 -6.87 3.58 15.12
CA ALA A 161 -6.68 3.22 13.73
C ALA A 161 -7.40 4.22 12.80
N GLU A 162 -8.66 4.57 13.08
CA GLU A 162 -9.38 5.61 12.31
C GLU A 162 -8.62 6.95 12.33
N HIS A 163 -8.17 7.38 13.50
CA HIS A 163 -7.38 8.61 13.63
C HIS A 163 -6.06 8.56 12.85
N PHE A 164 -5.33 7.44 12.94
CA PHE A 164 -4.11 7.22 12.15
C PHE A 164 -4.38 7.33 10.65
N LEU A 165 -5.45 6.70 10.16
CA LEU A 165 -5.80 6.73 8.74
C LEU A 165 -6.22 8.12 8.28
N ASP A 166 -6.88 8.90 9.12
CA ASP A 166 -7.20 10.31 8.85
C ASP A 166 -5.92 11.16 8.74
N LEU A 167 -4.92 10.92 9.60
CA LEU A 167 -3.60 11.57 9.51
C LEU A 167 -2.84 11.13 8.25
N LEU A 168 -2.87 9.83 7.94
CA LEU A 168 -2.20 9.28 6.75
C LEU A 168 -2.82 9.84 5.46
N ASN A 169 -4.15 9.98 5.43
CA ASN A 169 -4.86 10.56 4.29
C ASN A 169 -4.51 12.05 4.08
N GLN A 170 -4.10 12.78 5.13
CA GLN A 170 -3.65 14.17 5.01
C GLN A 170 -2.30 14.31 4.29
N LEU A 171 -1.46 13.27 4.26
CA LEU A 171 -0.25 13.26 3.41
C LEU A 171 -0.58 13.36 1.93
N ASN A 172 -1.80 12.95 1.54
CA ASN A 172 -2.31 12.99 0.17
C ASN A 172 -1.31 12.42 -0.83
N GLU A 173 -0.94 11.15 -0.66
CA GLU A 173 0.08 10.47 -1.48
C GLU A 173 -0.12 10.67 -2.99
N LEU A 174 -1.37 10.56 -3.45
CA LEU A 174 -1.75 10.70 -4.86
C LEU A 174 -1.46 12.10 -5.41
N GLY A 175 -1.66 13.13 -4.59
CA GLY A 175 -1.56 14.53 -4.98
C GLY A 175 -0.30 15.24 -4.49
N SER A 176 0.54 14.55 -3.72
CA SER A 176 1.75 15.12 -3.13
C SER A 176 2.75 15.51 -4.21
N ARG A 177 3.41 16.66 -4.03
CA ARG A 177 4.52 17.12 -4.88
C ARG A 177 5.87 16.61 -4.41
N ASP A 178 5.90 16.07 -3.20
CA ASP A 178 7.08 15.54 -2.55
C ASP A 178 7.28 14.07 -2.95
N PRO A 179 8.38 13.74 -3.65
CA PRO A 179 8.65 12.38 -4.08
C PRO A 179 8.85 11.40 -2.91
N ASP A 180 9.23 11.89 -1.73
CA ASP A 180 9.57 11.04 -0.59
C ASP A 180 8.33 10.52 0.14
N VAL A 181 7.15 11.13 -0.07
CA VAL A 181 5.90 10.71 0.59
C VAL A 181 5.54 9.27 0.26
N VAL A 182 5.76 8.84 -0.99
CA VAL A 182 5.52 7.45 -1.39
C VAL A 182 6.44 6.50 -0.63
N SER A 183 7.73 6.84 -0.48
CA SER A 183 8.67 6.00 0.29
C SER A 183 8.37 5.99 1.79
N ASP A 184 7.84 7.09 2.34
CA ASP A 184 7.53 7.22 3.76
C ASP A 184 6.26 6.44 4.16
N ILE A 185 5.32 6.21 3.24
CA ILE A 185 4.05 5.53 3.55
C ILE A 185 4.23 4.02 3.71
N THR A 186 5.14 3.39 2.97
CA THR A 186 5.42 1.94 3.10
C THR A 186 5.75 1.52 4.54
N PRO A 187 6.73 2.14 5.24
CA PRO A 187 7.05 1.77 6.62
C PRO A 187 5.88 2.07 7.57
N LEU A 188 5.21 3.22 7.43
CA LEU A 188 4.05 3.57 8.25
C LEU A 188 2.92 2.53 8.17
N LEU A 189 2.60 2.07 6.96
CA LEU A 189 1.61 1.01 6.76
C LEU A 189 2.07 -0.32 7.34
N SER A 190 3.34 -0.69 7.21
CA SER A 190 3.85 -1.93 7.82
C SER A 190 3.78 -1.88 9.35
N GLU A 191 4.21 -0.76 9.94
CA GLU A 191 4.25 -0.56 11.39
C GLU A 191 2.86 -0.54 12.02
N VAL A 192 1.90 0.18 11.43
CA VAL A 192 0.53 0.21 11.96
C VAL A 192 -0.12 -1.17 11.91
N MET A 193 0.15 -1.96 10.85
CA MET A 193 -0.34 -3.32 10.73
C MET A 193 0.34 -4.29 11.69
N ARG A 194 1.61 -4.03 12.06
CA ARG A 194 2.29 -4.74 13.15
C ARG A 194 1.65 -4.41 14.49
N ALA A 195 1.36 -3.14 14.77
CA ALA A 195 0.68 -2.72 15.98
C ALA A 195 -0.73 -3.34 16.12
N ASP A 196 -1.46 -3.45 15.00
CA ASP A 196 -2.80 -4.05 14.95
C ASP A 196 -2.79 -5.59 14.75
N TRP A 197 -1.64 -6.26 14.75
CA TRP A 197 -1.56 -7.69 14.43
C TRP A 197 -2.47 -8.59 15.29
N LYS A 198 -2.70 -8.17 16.53
CA LYS A 198 -3.55 -8.87 17.50
C LYS A 198 -5.05 -8.74 17.21
N TYR A 199 -5.52 -7.62 16.67
CA TYR A 199 -6.95 -7.40 16.50
C TYR A 199 -7.36 -7.40 15.03
N ASN A 200 -6.49 -6.96 14.11
CA ASN A 200 -6.78 -6.82 12.69
C ASN A 200 -8.03 -5.94 12.45
N VAL A 201 -8.14 -4.83 13.20
CA VAL A 201 -9.21 -3.83 13.11
C VAL A 201 -9.06 -2.95 11.88
N LEU A 202 -7.84 -2.73 11.38
CA LEU A 202 -7.61 -1.98 10.14
C LEU A 202 -8.40 -2.56 8.96
N GLN A 203 -8.56 -3.90 8.94
CA GLN A 203 -9.32 -4.62 7.91
C GLN A 203 -10.84 -4.38 8.00
N ASP A 204 -11.35 -3.82 9.09
CA ASP A 204 -12.75 -3.41 9.21
C ASP A 204 -12.99 -1.99 8.63
N ILE A 205 -11.94 -1.20 8.41
CA ILE A 205 -12.03 0.22 8.07
C ILE A 205 -11.88 0.42 6.54
N PRO A 206 -12.91 0.91 5.83
CA PRO A 206 -12.83 1.07 4.37
C PRO A 206 -11.70 2.00 3.90
N LEU A 207 -11.40 3.06 4.66
CA LEU A 207 -10.33 4.01 4.34
C LEU A 207 -8.95 3.35 4.27
N PHE A 208 -8.69 2.33 5.10
CA PHE A 208 -7.44 1.58 5.06
C PHE A 208 -7.24 0.89 3.72
N HIS A 209 -8.26 0.18 3.22
CA HIS A 209 -8.18 -0.50 1.93
C HIS A 209 -7.99 0.47 0.76
N GLN A 210 -8.62 1.64 0.84
CA GLN A 210 -8.44 2.70 -0.15
C GLN A 210 -6.99 3.21 -0.15
N LEU A 211 -6.46 3.61 1.00
CA LEU A 211 -5.10 4.13 1.12
C LEU A 211 -4.06 3.08 0.72
N TYR A 212 -4.19 1.84 1.21
CA TYR A 212 -3.34 0.73 0.81
C TYR A 212 -3.38 0.49 -0.71
N SER A 213 -4.58 0.49 -1.31
CA SER A 213 -4.70 0.28 -2.75
C SER A 213 -4.12 1.43 -3.56
N VAL A 214 -4.23 2.68 -3.11
CA VAL A 214 -3.59 3.82 -3.76
C VAL A 214 -2.07 3.64 -3.72
N HIS A 215 -1.52 3.43 -2.53
CA HIS A 215 -0.09 3.24 -2.30
C HIS A 215 0.51 2.13 -3.18
N MET A 216 -0.10 0.93 -3.16
CA MET A 216 0.40 -0.21 -3.93
C MET A 216 0.33 -0.01 -5.46
N ASN A 217 -0.56 0.85 -5.95
CA ASN A 217 -0.65 1.18 -7.38
C ASN A 217 0.28 2.32 -7.81
N LEU A 218 0.83 3.10 -6.85
CA LEU A 218 1.84 4.12 -7.11
C LEU A 218 3.26 3.55 -7.10
N LEU A 219 3.48 2.48 -6.33
CA LEU A 219 4.76 1.78 -6.30
C LEU A 219 5.10 1.10 -7.63
N PRO A 220 6.39 1.00 -7.97
CA PRO A 220 6.82 0.23 -9.14
C PRO A 220 6.42 -1.25 -9.00
N PRO A 221 6.11 -1.93 -10.12
CA PRO A 221 5.77 -3.35 -10.06
C PRO A 221 6.99 -4.18 -9.66
N ILE A 222 6.84 -5.03 -8.66
CA ILE A 222 7.89 -5.97 -8.23
C ILE A 222 8.10 -7.01 -9.34
N THR A 223 9.30 -7.05 -9.91
CA THR A 223 9.67 -7.99 -10.98
C THR A 223 10.38 -9.25 -10.48
N ASP A 224 10.62 -9.37 -9.17
CA ASP A 224 11.28 -10.54 -8.57
C ASP A 224 10.44 -11.82 -8.76
N ARG A 225 10.99 -12.77 -9.53
CA ARG A 225 10.35 -14.07 -9.79
C ARG A 225 10.15 -14.88 -8.51
N ASN A 226 11.08 -14.78 -7.55
CA ASN A 226 10.98 -15.51 -6.29
C ASN A 226 9.80 -14.97 -5.47
N HIS A 227 9.69 -13.64 -5.38
CA HIS A 227 8.54 -12.98 -4.77
C HIS A 227 7.22 -13.40 -5.42
N ILE A 228 7.09 -13.29 -6.75
CA ILE A 228 5.85 -13.62 -7.48
C ILE A 228 5.46 -15.09 -7.23
N ASN A 229 6.44 -16.00 -7.21
CA ASN A 229 6.19 -17.41 -6.91
C ASN A 229 5.76 -17.61 -5.46
N ARG A 230 6.46 -17.02 -4.47
CA ARG A 230 6.06 -17.07 -3.05
C ARG A 230 4.65 -16.55 -2.85
N LEU A 231 4.33 -15.38 -3.40
CA LEU A 231 3.01 -14.76 -3.29
C LEU A 231 1.92 -15.68 -3.86
N ARG A 232 2.19 -16.36 -4.99
CA ARG A 232 1.27 -17.35 -5.56
C ARG A 232 1.05 -18.53 -4.61
N GLN A 233 2.12 -19.05 -4.00
CA GLN A 233 2.00 -20.16 -3.06
C GLN A 233 1.25 -19.76 -1.79
N PHE A 234 1.59 -18.61 -1.19
CA PHE A 234 0.85 -18.09 -0.04
C PHE A 234 -0.63 -17.93 -0.33
N LYS A 235 -1.00 -17.29 -1.46
CA LYS A 235 -2.41 -17.14 -1.87
C LYS A 235 -3.11 -18.49 -2.02
N LYS A 236 -2.44 -19.49 -2.59
CA LYS A 236 -2.99 -20.85 -2.74
C LYS A 236 -3.28 -21.49 -1.39
N HIS A 237 -2.30 -21.55 -0.49
CA HIS A 237 -2.47 -22.16 0.83
C HIS A 237 -3.49 -21.40 1.68
N ILE A 238 -3.44 -20.06 1.69
CA ILE A 238 -4.41 -19.22 2.41
C ILE A 238 -5.84 -19.45 1.89
N LEU A 239 -6.03 -19.53 0.57
CA LEU A 239 -7.35 -19.78 -0.01
C LEU A 239 -7.89 -21.15 0.41
N GLN A 240 -7.04 -22.18 0.38
CA GLN A 240 -7.38 -23.55 0.77
C GLN A 240 -7.74 -23.64 2.26
N LEU A 241 -6.91 -23.06 3.14
CA LEU A 241 -7.19 -22.95 4.57
C LEU A 241 -8.49 -22.18 4.84
N THR A 242 -8.70 -21.07 4.13
CA THR A 242 -9.92 -20.26 4.22
C THR A 242 -11.16 -21.08 3.82
N GLN A 243 -11.05 -21.91 2.79
CA GLN A 243 -12.14 -22.78 2.35
C GLN A 243 -12.48 -23.84 3.41
N TRP A 244 -11.48 -24.51 3.98
CA TRP A 244 -11.73 -25.51 5.03
C TRP A 244 -12.34 -24.92 6.29
N VAL A 245 -11.95 -23.70 6.66
CA VAL A 245 -12.56 -22.95 7.76
C VAL A 245 -14.03 -22.63 7.46
N LYS A 246 -14.34 -22.15 6.24
CA LYS A 246 -15.74 -21.87 5.83
C LYS A 246 -16.61 -23.11 5.84
N GLU A 247 -16.06 -24.24 5.39
CA GLU A 247 -16.77 -25.52 5.34
C GLU A 247 -16.85 -26.24 6.70
N LYS A 248 -16.17 -25.72 7.74
CA LYS A 248 -16.07 -26.32 9.08
C LYS A 248 -15.47 -27.75 9.06
N ASN A 249 -14.57 -28.01 8.11
CA ASN A 249 -13.95 -29.31 7.88
C ASN A 249 -12.50 -29.37 8.37
N MET A 250 -12.10 -28.48 9.29
CA MET A 250 -10.72 -28.41 9.79
C MET A 250 -10.22 -29.73 10.39
N HIS A 251 -11.07 -30.45 11.13
CA HIS A 251 -10.69 -31.71 11.77
C HIS A 251 -10.40 -32.85 10.79
N THR A 252 -11.06 -32.88 9.62
CA THR A 252 -10.81 -33.91 8.60
C THR A 252 -9.54 -33.63 7.81
N HIS A 253 -9.12 -32.36 7.72
CA HIS A 253 -7.96 -31.92 6.96
C HIS A 253 -6.77 -31.54 7.83
N LEU A 254 -6.72 -31.99 9.10
CA LEU A 254 -5.71 -31.55 10.06
C LEU A 254 -4.26 -31.75 9.58
N HIS A 255 -3.95 -32.91 8.99
CA HIS A 255 -2.61 -33.16 8.44
C HIS A 255 -2.30 -32.28 7.24
N GLU A 256 -3.27 -32.03 6.36
CA GLU A 256 -3.10 -31.17 5.19
C GLU A 256 -2.89 -29.71 5.61
N ILE A 257 -3.60 -29.25 6.63
CA ILE A 257 -3.40 -27.96 7.29
C ILE A 257 -1.98 -27.85 7.86
N GLU A 258 -1.51 -28.87 8.57
CA GLU A 258 -0.14 -28.91 9.10
C GLU A 258 0.91 -28.85 7.98
N PHE A 259 0.70 -29.55 6.86
CA PHE A 259 1.57 -29.47 5.69
C PHE A 259 1.57 -28.06 5.08
N ASP A 260 0.39 -27.47 4.84
CA ASP A 260 0.26 -26.13 4.28
C ASP A 260 0.95 -25.07 5.16
N ILE A 261 0.81 -25.18 6.48
CA ILE A 261 1.46 -24.28 7.44
C ILE A 261 2.97 -24.43 7.41
N ASN A 262 3.47 -25.67 7.31
CA ASN A 262 4.91 -25.93 7.20
C ASN A 262 5.48 -25.40 5.87
N ASP A 263 4.73 -25.52 4.77
CA ASP A 263 5.11 -24.93 3.48
C ASP A 263 5.18 -23.40 3.56
N ILE A 264 4.17 -22.76 4.17
CA ILE A 264 4.18 -21.30 4.43
C ILE A 264 5.42 -20.90 5.23
N LYS A 265 5.74 -21.66 6.29
CA LYS A 265 6.94 -21.43 7.10
C LYS A 265 8.22 -21.58 6.27
N GLY A 266 8.31 -22.60 5.42
CA GLY A 266 9.43 -22.80 4.51
C GLY A 266 9.62 -21.62 3.56
N TYR A 267 8.54 -21.10 2.96
CA TYR A 267 8.62 -19.94 2.08
C TYR A 267 9.04 -18.65 2.79
N LEU A 268 8.65 -18.44 4.06
CA LEU A 268 9.13 -17.31 4.87
C LEU A 268 10.62 -17.47 5.24
N GLN A 269 11.07 -18.69 5.55
CA GLN A 269 12.49 -18.98 5.76
C GLN A 269 13.32 -18.71 4.50
N ASP A 270 12.82 -19.14 3.34
CA ASP A 270 13.45 -18.89 2.06
C ASP A 270 13.52 -17.39 1.73
N PHE A 271 12.48 -16.63 2.08
CA PHE A 271 12.48 -15.17 1.92
C PHE A 271 13.57 -14.51 2.77
N LEU A 272 13.65 -14.85 4.06
CA LEU A 272 14.71 -14.35 4.94
C LEU A 272 16.11 -14.76 4.44
N ALA A 273 16.28 -16.02 4.00
CA ALA A 273 17.53 -16.50 3.46
C ALA A 273 17.92 -15.79 2.15
N GLN A 274 16.95 -15.47 1.29
CA GLN A 274 17.17 -14.67 0.09
C GLN A 274 17.67 -13.27 0.45
N LEU A 275 17.00 -12.58 1.39
CA LEU A 275 17.43 -11.25 1.85
C LEU A 275 18.87 -11.29 2.40
N GLN A 276 19.20 -12.29 3.22
CA GLN A 276 20.55 -12.45 3.76
C GLN A 276 21.63 -12.70 2.70
N ARG A 277 21.27 -13.34 1.58
CA ARG A 277 22.17 -13.53 0.43
C ARG A 277 22.31 -12.23 -0.37
N MET A 278 21.21 -11.54 -0.65
CA MET A 278 21.19 -10.27 -1.38
C MET A 278 21.98 -9.19 -0.63
N ALA A 279 21.85 -9.13 0.70
CA ALA A 279 22.62 -8.22 1.55
C ALA A 279 24.15 -8.41 1.47
N LYS A 280 24.62 -9.58 1.01
CA LYS A 280 26.04 -9.90 0.83
C LYS A 280 26.48 -9.86 -0.65
N ASP A 281 25.55 -9.63 -1.57
CA ASP A 281 25.83 -9.64 -2.99
C ASP A 281 26.55 -8.34 -3.40
N PRO A 282 27.65 -8.40 -4.18
CA PRO A 282 28.35 -7.22 -4.67
C PRO A 282 27.47 -6.26 -5.49
N VAL A 283 26.38 -6.74 -6.10
CA VAL A 283 25.41 -5.89 -6.83
C VAL A 283 24.77 -4.85 -5.91
N TYR A 284 24.50 -5.22 -4.66
CA TYR A 284 23.89 -4.35 -3.65
C TYR A 284 24.91 -3.74 -2.68
N ALA A 285 26.21 -3.80 -3.01
CA ALA A 285 27.24 -3.18 -2.17
C ALA A 285 27.29 -1.65 -2.30
N SER A 286 26.74 -1.09 -3.39
CA SER A 286 26.60 0.37 -3.56
C SER A 286 25.45 0.91 -2.70
N HIS A 287 25.53 2.19 -2.34
CA HIS A 287 24.47 2.86 -1.56
C HIS A 287 23.11 2.83 -2.27
N GLU A 288 23.09 3.14 -3.57
CA GLU A 288 21.88 3.08 -4.40
C GLU A 288 21.32 1.65 -4.46
N GLY A 289 22.18 0.64 -4.62
CA GLY A 289 21.77 -0.76 -4.63
C GLY A 289 21.12 -1.18 -3.31
N LYS A 290 21.68 -0.75 -2.17
CA LYS A 290 21.07 -1.00 -0.85
C LYS A 290 19.69 -0.37 -0.73
N ILE A 291 19.52 0.89 -1.15
CA ILE A 291 18.23 1.59 -1.07
C ILE A 291 17.17 0.84 -1.89
N THR A 292 17.47 0.45 -3.12
CA THR A 292 16.54 -0.32 -3.96
C THR A 292 16.20 -1.66 -3.33
N LEU A 293 17.19 -2.38 -2.78
CA LEU A 293 16.95 -3.64 -2.08
C LEU A 293 15.99 -3.47 -0.90
N ILE A 294 16.18 -2.40 -0.11
CA ILE A 294 15.34 -2.10 1.05
C ILE A 294 13.91 -1.78 0.61
N GLN A 295 13.75 -0.89 -0.37
CA GLN A 295 12.44 -0.49 -0.89
C GLN A 295 11.67 -1.69 -1.46
N ASP A 296 12.32 -2.48 -2.33
CA ASP A 296 11.71 -3.68 -2.91
C ASP A 296 11.31 -4.68 -1.82
N THR A 297 12.18 -4.91 -0.84
CA THR A 297 11.90 -5.88 0.24
C THR A 297 10.80 -5.38 1.18
N ALA A 298 10.78 -4.09 1.50
CA ALA A 298 9.73 -3.47 2.31
C ALA A 298 8.36 -3.55 1.61
N GLN A 299 8.31 -3.29 0.30
CA GLN A 299 7.10 -3.47 -0.50
C GLN A 299 6.63 -4.94 -0.48
N GLN A 300 7.53 -5.91 -0.69
CA GLN A 300 7.19 -7.33 -0.61
C GLN A 300 6.64 -7.71 0.77
N LEU A 301 7.26 -7.20 1.83
CA LEU A 301 6.84 -7.46 3.20
C LEU A 301 5.45 -6.87 3.48
N LEU A 302 5.20 -5.64 3.02
CA LEU A 302 3.90 -4.98 3.15
C LEU A 302 2.79 -5.79 2.45
N GLU A 303 3.04 -6.29 1.24
CA GLU A 303 2.08 -7.17 0.54
C GLU A 303 1.77 -8.46 1.32
N TYR A 304 2.81 -9.09 1.88
CA TYR A 304 2.63 -10.30 2.68
C TYR A 304 1.86 -9.98 3.96
N ARG A 305 2.22 -8.91 4.66
CA ARG A 305 1.53 -8.47 5.89
C ARG A 305 0.06 -8.22 5.62
N TYR A 306 -0.29 -7.54 4.52
CA TYR A 306 -1.69 -7.28 4.15
C TYR A 306 -2.48 -8.54 3.92
N MET A 307 -1.92 -9.47 3.14
CA MET A 307 -2.55 -10.76 2.86
C MET A 307 -2.76 -11.59 4.13
N PHE A 308 -1.79 -11.64 5.03
CA PHE A 308 -1.93 -12.37 6.31
C PHE A 308 -2.91 -11.68 7.27
N CYS A 309 -2.88 -10.36 7.40
CA CYS A 309 -3.85 -9.61 8.19
C CYS A 309 -5.28 -9.86 7.69
N HIS A 310 -5.50 -9.82 6.38
CA HIS A 310 -6.81 -10.14 5.78
C HIS A 310 -7.24 -11.58 6.08
N PHE A 311 -6.31 -12.54 6.01
CA PHE A 311 -6.58 -13.93 6.39
C PHE A 311 -6.97 -14.07 7.87
N PHE A 312 -6.22 -13.47 8.80
CA PHE A 312 -6.54 -13.53 10.23
C PHE A 312 -7.83 -12.81 10.58
N HIS A 313 -8.12 -11.71 9.89
CA HIS A 313 -9.41 -11.03 9.99
C HIS A 313 -10.56 -11.98 9.58
N HIS A 314 -10.42 -12.70 8.48
CA HIS A 314 -11.39 -13.71 8.06
C HIS A 314 -11.53 -14.86 9.07
N LEU A 315 -10.42 -15.33 9.66
CA LEU A 315 -10.49 -16.34 10.72
C LEU A 315 -11.28 -15.85 11.93
N ARG A 316 -11.09 -14.58 12.34
CA ARG A 316 -11.80 -13.95 13.46
C ARG A 316 -13.32 -13.95 13.29
N GLN A 317 -13.79 -13.85 12.06
CA GLN A 317 -15.23 -13.91 11.77
C GLN A 317 -15.82 -15.33 11.90
N ASN A 318 -14.99 -16.37 11.97
CA ASN A 318 -15.40 -17.77 12.00
C ASN A 318 -15.00 -18.43 13.35
N GLU A 319 -15.82 -18.19 14.39
CA GLU A 319 -15.53 -18.39 15.83
C GLU A 319 -15.05 -19.79 16.29
N ILE A 320 -15.34 -20.88 15.56
CA ILE A 320 -15.21 -22.25 16.08
C ILE A 320 -13.75 -22.74 16.10
N ASP A 321 -12.94 -22.35 15.11
CA ASP A 321 -11.58 -22.86 14.92
C ASP A 321 -10.49 -21.77 14.88
N GLU A 322 -10.89 -20.50 15.07
CA GLU A 322 -10.02 -19.33 14.97
C GLU A 322 -8.75 -19.48 15.83
N LYS A 323 -8.93 -19.76 17.13
CA LYS A 323 -7.82 -19.71 18.09
C LYS A 323 -6.76 -20.77 17.84
N SER A 324 -7.17 -21.97 17.45
CA SER A 324 -6.25 -23.08 17.20
C SER A 324 -5.38 -22.78 15.99
N LEU A 325 -6.02 -22.41 14.87
CA LEU A 325 -5.30 -22.11 13.63
C LEU A 325 -4.42 -20.88 13.77
N ARG A 326 -4.94 -19.81 14.37
CA ARG A 326 -4.19 -18.57 14.60
C ARG A 326 -2.94 -18.79 15.44
N ASN A 327 -3.01 -19.64 16.46
CA ASN A 327 -1.83 -19.97 17.28
C ASN A 327 -0.75 -20.72 16.48
N GLN A 328 -1.14 -21.53 15.50
CA GLN A 328 -0.17 -22.21 14.63
C GLN A 328 0.57 -21.22 13.71
N PHE A 329 -0.01 -20.05 13.45
CA PHE A 329 0.56 -18.99 12.62
C PHE A 329 1.38 -17.92 13.39
N LEU A 330 1.61 -18.08 14.70
CA LEU A 330 2.39 -17.12 15.50
C LEU A 330 3.81 -16.87 14.96
N PHE A 331 4.37 -17.84 14.22
CA PHE A 331 5.68 -17.67 13.59
C PHE A 331 5.69 -16.59 12.50
N VAL A 332 4.56 -16.26 11.85
CA VAL A 332 4.54 -15.31 10.73
C VAL A 332 5.01 -13.94 11.16
N ASP A 333 4.48 -13.45 12.29
CA ASP A 333 4.88 -12.14 12.85
C ASP A 333 6.36 -12.13 13.23
N GLN A 334 6.84 -13.23 13.82
CA GLN A 334 8.26 -13.39 14.17
C GLN A 334 9.18 -13.33 12.94
N TYR A 335 8.79 -13.94 11.82
CA TYR A 335 9.57 -13.83 10.58
C TYR A 335 9.51 -12.42 10.02
N PHE A 336 8.36 -11.75 10.04
CA PHE A 336 8.25 -10.37 9.59
C PHE A 336 9.13 -9.44 10.41
N GLU A 337 9.09 -9.53 11.74
CA GLU A 337 9.97 -8.77 12.62
C GLU A 337 11.45 -9.08 12.37
N THR A 338 11.80 -10.35 12.14
CA THR A 338 13.18 -10.74 11.79
C THR A 338 13.64 -10.15 10.46
N ILE A 339 12.74 -10.05 9.48
CA ILE A 339 13.03 -9.44 8.18
C ILE A 339 13.18 -7.92 8.33
N GLU A 340 12.30 -7.26 9.09
CA GLU A 340 12.40 -5.82 9.39
C GLU A 340 13.74 -5.48 10.06
N ASN A 341 14.07 -6.18 11.15
CA ASN A 341 15.35 -6.00 11.84
C ASN A 341 16.53 -6.20 10.87
N LYS A 342 16.41 -7.13 9.91
CA LYS A 342 17.47 -7.36 8.93
C LYS A 342 17.57 -6.24 7.90
N LEU A 343 16.47 -5.58 7.56
CA LEU A 343 16.47 -4.38 6.72
C LEU A 343 17.16 -3.22 7.43
N ASP A 344 16.86 -3.02 8.72
CA ASP A 344 17.50 -1.98 9.53
C ASP A 344 19.02 -2.19 9.61
N GLU A 345 19.48 -3.44 9.80
CA GLU A 345 20.91 -3.79 9.76
C GLU A 345 21.59 -3.53 8.41
N ILE A 346 20.86 -3.45 7.29
CA ILE A 346 21.42 -3.17 5.96
C ILE A 346 21.58 -1.66 5.75
N VAL A 347 20.71 -0.88 6.39
CA VAL A 347 20.73 0.60 6.40
C VAL A 347 21.97 1.11 7.14
N GLU A 348 22.29 0.51 8.30
CA GLU A 348 23.51 0.77 9.09
C GLU A 348 24.80 0.35 8.35
#